data_AF-A0A7C2C631-F1
#
_entry.id   AF-A0A7C2C631-F1
#
_cell.length_a   1.000
_cell.length_b   1.000
_cell.length_c   1.000
_cell.angle_alpha   90.00
_cell.angle_beta   90.00
_cell.angle_gamma   90.00
#
_symmetry.space_group_name_H-M   'P 1'
#
loop_
_entity.id
_entity.type
_entity.pdbx_description
1 polymer ?
#
loop_
_entity_poly.entity_id
_entity_poly.type
_entity_poly.pdbx_seq_one_letter_code
_entity_poly.pdbx_strand_id
1 'polypeptide(L)' 'QQDQIRRILAHHTGQPLERIIQDTDRDFFMTPEQAVEYGIIDEVLTKPGRGA' A
#
# COMPACT_ATOMS: atom_id res chain seq x y z
N GLN A 1 5.20 13.68 14.20
CA GLN A 1 5.99 12.75 13.34
C GLN A 1 5.08 11.88 12.47
N GLN A 2 3.98 11.34 13.00
CA GLN A 2 3.03 10.53 12.22
C GLN A 2 2.43 11.25 11.00
N ASP A 3 2.14 12.55 11.09
CA ASP A 3 1.54 13.30 9.96
C ASP A 3 2.43 13.38 8.72
N GLN A 4 3.75 13.39 8.89
CA GLN A 4 4.68 13.37 7.76
C GLN A 4 4.62 12.02 7.03
N ILE A 5 4.58 10.92 7.78
CA ILE A 5 4.47 9.56 7.23
C ILE A 5 3.14 9.40 6.49
N ARG A 6 2.03 9.87 7.08
CA ARG A 6 0.70 9.80 6.46
C ARG A 6 0.62 10.58 5.16
N ARG A 7 1.25 11.76 5.09
CA ARG A 7 1.35 12.53 3.84
C ARG A 7 2.18 11.82 2.76
N ILE A 8 3.29 11.20 3.14
CA ILE A 8 4.11 10.41 2.22
C ILE A 8 3.29 9.24 1.67
N LEU A 9 2.59 8.51 2.53
CA LEU A 9 1.74 7.39 2.12
C LEU A 9 0.64 7.87 1.15
N ALA A 10 -0.13 8.89 1.53
CA ALA A 10 -1.19 9.45 0.67
C ALA A 10 -0.68 9.86 -0.72
N HIS A 11 0.49 10.49 -0.78
CA HIS A 11 1.08 10.91 -2.05
C HIS A 11 1.45 9.73 -2.96
N HIS A 12 2.07 8.67 -2.41
CA HIS A 12 2.57 7.56 -3.22
C HIS A 12 1.50 6.51 -3.52
N THR A 13 0.52 6.33 -2.64
CA THR A 13 -0.59 5.39 -2.84
C THR A 13 -1.75 6.01 -3.63
N GLY A 14 -1.78 7.34 -3.78
CA GLY A 14 -2.91 8.05 -4.36
C GLY A 14 -4.16 8.06 -3.48
N GLN A 15 -4.06 7.58 -2.24
CA GLN A 15 -5.19 7.50 -1.33
C GLN A 15 -5.45 8.86 -0.64
N PRO A 16 -6.72 9.19 -0.34
CA PRO A 16 -7.04 10.35 0.49
C PRO A 16 -6.36 10.28 1.86
N LEU A 17 -5.95 11.44 2.39
CA LEU A 17 -5.28 11.52 3.69
C LEU A 17 -6.16 10.98 4.83
N GLU A 18 -7.48 11.21 4.75
CA GLU A 18 -8.46 10.73 5.72
C GLU A 18 -8.49 9.20 5.79
N ARG A 19 -8.39 8.53 4.63
CA ARG A 19 -8.33 7.07 4.54
C ARG A 19 -7.05 6.54 5.16
N ILE A 20 -5.90 7.17 4.85
CA ILE A 20 -4.62 6.81 5.46
C ILE A 20 -4.65 7.00 6.98
N ILE A 21 -5.27 8.06 7.50
CA ILE A 21 -5.41 8.26 8.95
C ILE A 21 -6.20 7.11 9.57
N GLN A 22 -7.34 6.74 8.97
CA GLN A 22 -8.19 5.66 9.46
C GLN A 22 -7.49 4.30 9.43
N ASP A 23 -6.84 3.98 8.30
CA ASP A 23 -6.17 2.70 8.09
C ASP A 23 -4.86 2.58 8.90
N THR A 24 -4.27 3.70 9.33
CA THR A 24 -3.05 3.72 10.17
C THR A 24 -3.32 4.02 11.64
N ASP A 25 -4.58 4.09 12.06
CA ASP A 25 -4.94 4.26 13.48
C ASP A 25 -4.67 2.97 14.28
N ARG A 26 -4.73 1.82 13.60
CA ARG A 26 -4.38 0.50 14.13
C ARG A 26 -3.59 -0.30 13.09
N ASP A 27 -3.06 -1.44 13.51
CA ASP A 27 -2.43 -2.39 12.58
C ASP A 27 -3.43 -2.84 11.52
N PHE A 28 -3.13 -2.52 10.27
CA PHE A 28 -3.93 -2.90 9.12
C PHE A 28 -3.10 -3.78 8.19
N PHE A 29 -3.42 -5.08 8.21
CA PHE A 29 -2.77 -6.08 7.37
C PHE A 29 -3.51 -6.21 6.04
N MET A 30 -2.74 -6.28 4.96
CA MET A 30 -3.25 -6.45 3.60
C MET A 30 -2.69 -7.72 2.99
N THR A 31 -3.47 -8.38 2.12
CA THR A 31 -2.92 -9.36 1.18
C THR A 31 -2.09 -8.64 0.11
N PRO A 32 -1.20 -9.35 -0.61
CA PRO A 32 -0.45 -8.76 -1.72
C PRO A 32 -1.36 -8.10 -2.77
N GLU A 33 -2.51 -8.72 -3.08
CA GLU A 33 -3.49 -8.19 -4.04
C GLU A 33 -4.13 -6.90 -3.54
N GLN A 34 -4.47 -6.85 -2.25
CA GLN A 34 -4.99 -5.64 -1.62
C GLN A 34 -3.96 -4.52 -1.61
N ALA A 35 -2.66 -4.84 -1.41
CA ALA A 35 -1.59 -3.86 -1.44
C ALA A 35 -1.40 -3.25 -2.85
N VAL A 36 -1.64 -4.03 -3.92
CA VAL A 36 -1.68 -3.51 -5.30
C VAL A 36 -2.87 -2.58 -5.49
N GLU A 37 -4.07 -3.02 -5.14
CA GLU A 37 -5.28 -2.19 -5.28
C GLU A 37 -5.20 -0.91 -4.45
N TYR A 38 -4.56 -0.97 -3.29
CA TYR A 38 -4.34 0.18 -2.44
C TYR A 38 -3.29 1.16 -2.99
N GLY A 39 -2.43 0.73 -3.91
CA GLY A 39 -1.34 1.52 -4.49
C GLY A 39 -0.05 1.51 -3.66
N ILE A 40 0.14 0.54 -2.77
CA ILE A 40 1.39 0.38 -1.99
C ILE A 40 2.50 -0.25 -2.84
N ILE A 41 2.13 -1.17 -3.72
CA ILE A 41 3.03 -1.88 -4.64
C ILE A 41 2.40 -1.94 -6.04
N ASP A 42 3.22 -2.04 -7.08
CA ASP A 42 2.73 -2.04 -8.46
C ASP A 42 2.20 -3.41 -8.92
N GLU A 43 2.89 -4.49 -8.56
CA GLU A 43 2.51 -5.86 -8.95
C GLU A 43 3.00 -6.93 -7.96
N VAL A 44 2.32 -8.07 -7.96
CA VAL A 44 2.72 -9.25 -7.19
C VAL A 44 3.46 -10.21 -8.11
N LEU A 45 4.77 -10.34 -7.90
CA LEU A 45 5.60 -11.28 -8.65
C LEU A 45 5.27 -12.73 -8.28
N THR A 46 4.95 -13.54 -9.27
CA THR A 46 4.84 -14.99 -9.12
C THR A 46 6.14 -15.66 -9.53
N LYS A 47 6.26 -16.98 -9.31
CA LYS A 47 7.47 -17.72 -9.67
C LYS A 47 7.86 -17.37 -11.12
N PRO A 48 9.10 -16.93 -11.38
CA PRO A 48 9.56 -16.73 -12.74
C PRO A 48 9.36 -18.06 -13.46
N GLY A 49 8.60 -18.03 -14.55
CA GLY A 49 8.38 -19.21 -15.38
C GLY A 49 9.75 -19.79 -15.69
N ARG A 50 9.99 -21.03 -15.23
CA ARG A 50 11.21 -21.76 -15.56
C ARG A 50 11.28 -21.73 -17.09
N GLY A 51 12.31 -21.07 -17.62
CA GLY A 51 12.38 -20.57 -18.99
C GLY A 51 11.87 -21.54 -20.05
N ALA A 52 11.23 -20.96 -21.06
CA ALA A 52 11.12 -21.55 -22.39
C ALA A 52 12.50 -21.93 -22.94
#